data_AF-K9K4J3-F1
#
_entry.id   AF-K9K4J3-F1
#
_cell.length_a   1.000
_cell.length_b   1.000
_cell.length_c   1.000
_cell.angle_alpha   90.00
_cell.angle_beta   90.00
_cell.angle_gamma   90.00
#
_symmetry.space_group_name_H-M   'P 1'
#
loop_
_entity.id
_entity.type
_entity.pdbx_description
1 polymer ?
#
loop_
_entity_poly.entity_id
_entity_poly.type
_entity_poly.pdbx_seq_one_letter_code
_entity_poly.pdbx_strand_id
1 'polypeptide(L)'
;KLFLIDFGLAKKYRDNRTRQHIPYREDKNLTGTARYASINAHLGIEQSRRDDMESLGYVLMYFNRTSLPWQGLKAATKKQKYEKISEKKMSTPVEVLCKGFPAEFAMYLNYCRGLRFEEAPDYMYLRQLFRILFRTLNHQYDYTFDWTMLKQKAAQQAASSSGQGQQAQTPTG
;
A
#
# COMPACT_ATOMS: atom_id res chain seq x y z
N LYS A 1 3.36 11.39 11.54
CA LYS A 1 3.28 10.03 12.13
C LYS A 1 2.32 9.20 11.30
N LEU A 2 2.61 7.91 11.09
CA LEU A 2 1.72 6.96 10.41
C LEU A 2 1.03 6.09 11.47
N PHE A 3 -0.27 5.85 11.30
CA PHE A 3 -1.07 5.03 12.21
C PHE A 3 -1.86 4.00 11.41
N LEU A 4 -2.03 2.81 11.98
CA LEU A 4 -2.95 1.79 11.47
C LEU A 4 -4.26 1.88 12.27
N ILE A 5 -5.39 1.84 11.57
CA ILE A 5 -6.73 1.98 12.14
C ILE A 5 -7.63 0.86 11.63
N ASP A 6 -8.84 0.79 12.20
CA ASP A 6 -9.90 -0.16 11.84
C ASP A 6 -9.48 -1.64 11.93
N PHE A 7 -9.66 -2.18 13.13
CA PHE A 7 -9.45 -3.60 13.42
C PHE A 7 -10.75 -4.41 13.31
N GLY A 8 -11.81 -3.88 12.66
CA GLY A 8 -13.12 -4.54 12.58
C GLY A 8 -13.11 -5.86 11.80
N LEU A 9 -12.14 -6.04 10.90
CA LEU A 9 -11.90 -7.30 10.17
C LEU A 9 -10.69 -8.09 10.71
N ALA A 10 -10.03 -7.59 11.75
CA ALA A 10 -8.85 -8.26 12.30
C ALA A 10 -9.23 -9.59 12.93
N LYS A 11 -8.35 -10.59 12.78
CA LYS A 11 -8.55 -11.93 13.30
C LYS A 11 -7.28 -12.47 13.95
N LYS A 12 -7.45 -13.17 15.07
CA LYS A 12 -6.34 -13.88 15.73
C LYS A 12 -5.87 -15.03 14.83
N TYR A 13 -4.60 -14.98 14.39
CA TYR A 13 -4.00 -15.99 13.51
C TYR A 13 -3.17 -17.04 14.25
N ARG A 14 -2.89 -16.84 15.55
CA ARG A 14 -2.15 -17.80 16.37
C ARG A 14 -2.58 -17.72 17.82
N ASP A 15 -2.38 -18.79 18.57
CA ASP A 15 -2.51 -18.72 20.01
C ASP A 15 -1.39 -17.87 20.66
N ASN A 16 -1.73 -17.12 21.70
CA ASN A 16 -0.78 -16.20 22.33
C ASN A 16 0.22 -16.93 23.24
N ARG A 17 -0.20 -18.05 23.86
CA ARG A 17 0.63 -18.84 24.77
C ARG A 17 1.41 -19.90 24.02
N THR A 18 0.73 -20.74 23.25
CA THR A 18 1.38 -21.88 22.57
C THR A 18 2.05 -21.50 21.27
N ARG A 19 1.76 -20.29 20.74
CA ARG A 19 2.23 -19.80 19.43
C ARG A 19 1.77 -20.64 18.24
N GLN A 20 0.87 -21.60 18.46
CA GLN A 20 0.30 -22.44 17.42
C GLN A 20 -0.49 -21.60 16.42
N HIS A 21 -0.18 -21.75 15.13
CA HIS A 21 -0.88 -21.07 14.05
C HIS A 21 -2.30 -21.63 13.87
N ILE A 22 -3.23 -20.81 13.38
CA ILE A 22 -4.54 -21.32 12.93
C ILE A 22 -4.32 -22.32 11.79
N PRO A 23 -5.17 -23.36 11.66
CA PRO A 23 -5.06 -24.31 10.57
C PRO A 23 -5.43 -23.67 9.24
N TYR A 24 -4.84 -24.19 8.17
CA TYR A 24 -5.21 -23.86 6.79
C TYR A 24 -6.68 -24.21 6.53
N ARG A 25 -7.40 -23.34 5.80
CA ARG A 25 -8.80 -23.54 5.39
C ARG A 25 -9.04 -22.89 4.03
N GLU A 26 -9.93 -23.47 3.26
CA GLU A 26 -10.43 -22.94 1.98
C GLU A 26 -11.91 -22.55 2.11
N ASP A 27 -12.57 -22.28 0.98
CA ASP A 27 -13.99 -21.92 0.89
C ASP A 27 -14.41 -20.71 1.74
N LYS A 28 -13.48 -19.76 1.93
CA LYS A 28 -13.77 -18.48 2.57
C LYS A 28 -14.39 -17.51 1.59
N ASN A 29 -15.36 -16.74 2.09
CA ASN A 29 -15.82 -15.55 1.38
C ASN A 29 -14.72 -14.48 1.39
N LEU A 30 -14.55 -13.79 0.26
CA LEU A 30 -13.68 -12.64 0.19
C LEU A 30 -14.17 -11.55 1.16
N THR A 31 -13.32 -11.18 2.11
CA THR A 31 -13.54 -10.06 3.02
C THR A 31 -12.61 -8.90 2.67
N GLY A 32 -13.00 -7.68 3.05
CA GLY A 32 -12.20 -6.47 2.82
C GLY A 32 -12.29 -5.90 1.39
N THR A 33 -11.28 -5.12 1.01
CA THR A 33 -11.28 -4.39 -0.26
C THR A 33 -10.62 -5.21 -1.37
N ALA A 34 -11.42 -5.75 -2.30
CA ALA A 34 -10.97 -6.60 -3.41
C ALA A 34 -9.77 -6.05 -4.20
N ARG A 35 -9.65 -4.72 -4.31
CA ARG A 35 -8.52 -4.03 -4.97
C ARG A 35 -7.17 -4.41 -4.36
N TYR A 36 -7.08 -4.49 -3.04
CA TYR A 36 -5.82 -4.73 -2.32
C TYR A 36 -5.71 -6.14 -1.74
N ALA A 37 -6.80 -6.92 -1.71
CA ALA A 37 -6.75 -8.30 -1.23
C ALA A 37 -5.69 -9.16 -1.95
N SER A 38 -5.05 -10.09 -1.23
CA SER A 38 -4.10 -11.05 -1.82
C SER A 38 -4.79 -11.97 -2.85
N ILE A 39 -3.98 -12.62 -3.69
CA ILE A 39 -4.49 -13.65 -4.62
C ILE A 39 -5.16 -14.79 -3.84
N ASN A 40 -4.55 -15.22 -2.72
CA ASN A 40 -5.12 -16.28 -1.87
C ASN A 40 -6.50 -15.91 -1.31
N ALA A 41 -6.69 -14.65 -0.89
CA ALA A 41 -7.98 -14.19 -0.41
C ALA A 41 -9.07 -14.23 -1.50
N HIS A 42 -8.71 -13.95 -2.76
CA HIS A 42 -9.62 -14.12 -3.90
C HIS A 42 -9.93 -15.60 -4.20
N LEU A 43 -8.99 -16.50 -3.94
CA LEU A 43 -9.16 -17.95 -4.05
C LEU A 43 -9.94 -18.56 -2.87
N GLY A 44 -10.41 -17.76 -1.92
CA GLY A 44 -11.15 -18.25 -0.75
C GLY A 44 -10.26 -18.97 0.27
N ILE A 45 -8.96 -18.78 0.23
CA ILE A 45 -8.03 -19.32 1.23
C ILE A 45 -8.06 -18.42 2.46
N GLU A 46 -8.05 -19.04 3.65
CA GLU A 46 -7.93 -18.34 4.93
C GLU A 46 -6.70 -17.42 4.93
N GLN A 47 -6.88 -16.18 5.41
CA GLN A 47 -5.82 -15.19 5.41
C GLN A 47 -4.85 -15.41 6.57
N SER A 48 -3.60 -15.07 6.34
CA SER A 48 -2.49 -15.13 7.29
C SER A 48 -1.59 -13.91 7.11
N ARG A 49 -0.44 -13.90 7.81
CA ARG A 49 0.54 -12.81 7.74
C ARG A 49 1.01 -12.49 6.32
N ARG A 50 1.13 -13.48 5.43
CA ARG A 50 1.59 -13.25 4.05
C ARG A 50 0.62 -12.40 3.24
N ASP A 51 -0.67 -12.50 3.54
CA ASP A 51 -1.74 -11.84 2.80
C ASP A 51 -1.79 -10.34 3.11
N ASP A 52 -1.54 -9.95 4.36
CA ASP A 52 -1.34 -8.55 4.74
C ASP A 52 -0.12 -7.95 4.04
N MET A 53 0.98 -8.69 3.95
CA MET A 53 2.21 -8.22 3.30
C MET A 53 2.03 -8.09 1.78
N GLU A 54 1.39 -9.05 1.11
CA GLU A 54 1.06 -8.93 -0.31
C GLU A 54 0.14 -7.71 -0.56
N SER A 55 -0.86 -7.51 0.30
CA SER A 55 -1.79 -6.37 0.22
C SER A 55 -1.05 -5.04 0.35
N LEU A 56 -0.09 -4.94 1.28
CA LEU A 56 0.77 -3.76 1.42
C LEU A 56 1.59 -3.51 0.15
N GLY A 57 2.13 -4.56 -0.48
CA GLY A 57 2.81 -4.45 -1.77
C GLY A 57 1.93 -3.84 -2.87
N TYR A 58 0.65 -4.22 -2.94
CA TYR A 58 -0.30 -3.59 -3.85
C TYR A 58 -0.61 -2.13 -3.52
N VAL A 59 -0.66 -1.76 -2.23
CA VAL A 59 -0.82 -0.35 -1.81
C VAL A 59 0.39 0.49 -2.23
N LEU A 60 1.61 -0.03 -2.04
CA LEU A 60 2.83 0.65 -2.49
C LEU A 60 2.85 0.83 -4.00
N MET A 61 2.49 -0.21 -4.77
CA MET A 61 2.38 -0.11 -6.22
C MET A 61 1.26 0.83 -6.67
N TYR A 62 0.17 0.93 -5.92
CA TYR A 62 -0.89 1.91 -6.17
C TYR A 62 -0.36 3.34 -6.02
N PHE A 63 0.44 3.64 -4.99
CA PHE A 63 1.05 4.97 -4.85
C PHE A 63 1.99 5.29 -6.01
N ASN A 64 2.84 4.34 -6.41
CA ASN A 64 3.77 4.50 -7.53
C ASN A 64 3.06 4.73 -8.88
N ARG A 65 1.96 4.01 -9.13
CA ARG A 65 1.29 3.97 -10.44
C ARG A 65 0.06 4.85 -10.53
N THR A 66 -0.39 5.43 -9.42
CA THR A 66 -1.70 6.08 -9.21
C THR A 66 -2.93 5.19 -9.42
N SER A 67 -2.77 4.04 -10.08
CA SER A 67 -3.79 3.03 -10.30
C SER A 67 -3.18 1.63 -10.49
N LEU A 68 -3.96 0.61 -10.18
CA LEU A 68 -3.63 -0.80 -10.37
C LEU A 68 -4.34 -1.33 -11.64
N PRO A 69 -3.73 -2.27 -12.40
CA PRO A 69 -4.27 -2.76 -13.68
C PRO A 69 -5.64 -3.44 -13.61
N TRP A 70 -6.09 -3.81 -12.42
CA TRP A 70 -7.40 -4.41 -12.14
C TRP A 70 -8.44 -3.40 -11.63
N GLN A 71 -8.17 -2.10 -11.72
CA GLN A 71 -9.17 -1.05 -11.45
C GLN A 71 -10.07 -0.81 -12.67
N GLY A 72 -11.30 -0.32 -12.43
CA GLY A 72 -12.22 0.07 -13.51
C GLY A 72 -12.87 -1.07 -14.29
N LEU A 73 -12.63 -2.33 -13.93
CA LEU A 73 -13.23 -3.48 -14.59
C LEU A 73 -14.77 -3.47 -14.45
N LYS A 74 -15.46 -3.56 -15.59
CA LYS A 74 -16.93 -3.61 -15.68
C LYS A 74 -17.44 -5.04 -15.48
N ALA A 75 -18.48 -5.21 -14.67
CA ALA A 75 -19.18 -6.48 -14.45
C ALA A 75 -20.63 -6.21 -14.05
N ALA A 76 -21.54 -7.17 -14.30
CA ALA A 76 -22.95 -7.01 -13.98
C ALA A 76 -23.23 -7.21 -12.49
N THR A 77 -22.46 -8.08 -11.82
CA THR A 77 -22.60 -8.35 -10.38
C THR A 77 -21.31 -8.11 -9.62
N LYS A 78 -21.42 -7.94 -8.29
CA LYS A 78 -20.27 -7.82 -7.39
C LYS A 78 -19.37 -9.07 -7.43
N LYS A 79 -19.98 -10.26 -7.50
CA LYS A 79 -19.26 -11.54 -7.60
C LYS A 79 -18.43 -11.60 -8.88
N GLN A 80 -19.03 -11.31 -10.03
CA GLN A 80 -18.32 -11.24 -11.31
C GLN A 80 -17.22 -10.18 -11.32
N LYS A 81 -17.43 -9.04 -10.63
CA LYS A 81 -16.41 -8.02 -10.48
C LYS A 81 -15.19 -8.54 -9.72
N TYR A 82 -15.41 -9.34 -8.67
CA TYR A 82 -14.33 -9.92 -7.88
C TYR A 82 -13.58 -11.01 -8.66
N GLU A 83 -14.31 -11.86 -9.38
CA GLU A 83 -13.72 -12.85 -10.31
C GLU A 83 -12.83 -12.18 -11.35
N LYS A 84 -13.30 -11.12 -12.03
CA LYS A 84 -12.49 -10.37 -13.00
C LYS A 84 -11.24 -9.72 -12.40
N ILE A 85 -11.35 -9.21 -11.16
CA ILE A 85 -10.19 -8.66 -10.45
C ILE A 85 -9.18 -9.77 -10.13
N SER A 86 -9.66 -10.91 -9.65
CA SER A 86 -8.85 -12.09 -9.35
C SER A 86 -8.10 -12.58 -10.58
N GLU A 87 -8.82 -12.81 -11.68
CA GLU A 87 -8.26 -13.21 -12.98
C GLU A 87 -7.18 -12.22 -13.44
N LYS A 88 -7.47 -10.91 -13.38
CA LYS A 88 -6.51 -9.89 -13.80
C LYS A 88 -5.28 -9.84 -12.89
N LYS A 89 -5.40 -10.12 -11.59
CA LYS A 89 -4.27 -10.21 -10.66
C LYS A 89 -3.38 -11.41 -10.97
N MET A 90 -3.98 -12.57 -11.20
CA MET A 90 -3.26 -13.80 -11.55
C MET A 90 -2.58 -13.71 -12.91
N SER A 91 -3.25 -13.08 -13.89
CA SER A 91 -2.74 -12.91 -15.25
C SER A 91 -1.74 -11.75 -15.40
N THR A 92 -1.45 -11.00 -14.33
CA THR A 92 -0.48 -9.90 -14.35
C THR A 92 0.77 -10.34 -13.60
N PRO A 93 1.86 -10.70 -14.31
CA PRO A 93 3.13 -11.03 -13.66
C PRO A 93 3.64 -9.85 -12.81
N VAL A 94 4.37 -10.16 -11.75
CA VAL A 94 4.91 -9.14 -10.83
C VAL A 94 5.83 -8.17 -11.59
N GLU A 95 6.61 -8.69 -12.52
CA GLU A 95 7.55 -7.95 -13.36
C GLU A 95 6.82 -6.97 -14.29
N VAL A 96 5.61 -7.33 -14.74
CA VAL A 96 4.74 -6.46 -15.54
C VAL A 96 4.12 -5.37 -14.67
N LEU A 97 3.64 -5.73 -13.47
CA LEU A 97 3.07 -4.77 -12.52
C LEU A 97 4.10 -3.71 -12.11
N CYS A 98 5.32 -4.15 -11.82
CA CYS A 98 6.42 -3.33 -11.34
C CYS A 98 7.26 -2.71 -12.47
N LYS A 99 6.93 -2.94 -13.74
CA LYS A 99 7.67 -2.39 -14.89
C LYS A 99 7.78 -0.86 -14.79
N GLY A 100 9.01 -0.36 -14.89
CA GLY A 100 9.35 1.07 -14.82
C GLY A 100 9.61 1.60 -13.41
N PHE A 101 9.55 0.75 -12.38
CA PHE A 101 9.86 1.10 -10.99
C PHE A 101 11.07 0.30 -10.47
N PRO A 102 11.68 0.72 -9.36
CA PRO A 102 12.80 -0.01 -8.74
C PRO A 102 12.50 -1.50 -8.50
N ALA A 103 13.51 -2.36 -8.70
CA ALA A 103 13.35 -3.81 -8.66
C ALA A 103 12.88 -4.32 -7.27
N GLU A 104 13.15 -3.57 -6.21
CA GLU A 104 12.78 -3.86 -4.83
C GLU A 104 11.26 -4.07 -4.67
N PHE A 105 10.43 -3.39 -5.46
CA PHE A 105 8.98 -3.60 -5.44
C PHE A 105 8.59 -4.99 -5.97
N ALA A 106 9.26 -5.45 -7.02
CA ALA A 106 9.07 -6.80 -7.56
C ALA A 106 9.61 -7.86 -6.59
N MET A 107 10.81 -7.63 -6.03
CA MET A 107 11.40 -8.51 -5.01
C MET A 107 10.49 -8.65 -3.79
N TYR A 108 9.91 -7.54 -3.31
CA TYR A 108 8.95 -7.55 -2.20
C TYR A 108 7.73 -8.42 -2.50
N LEU A 109 7.08 -8.22 -3.66
CA LEU A 109 5.87 -8.95 -4.03
C LEU A 109 6.16 -10.44 -4.27
N ASN A 110 7.25 -10.77 -4.95
CA ASN A 110 7.68 -12.14 -5.17
C ASN A 110 8.02 -12.84 -3.85
N TYR A 111 8.68 -12.16 -2.91
CA TYR A 111 8.90 -12.67 -1.56
C TYR A 111 7.57 -13.00 -0.87
N CYS A 112 6.62 -12.07 -0.87
CA CYS A 112 5.33 -12.27 -0.19
C CYS A 112 4.54 -13.44 -0.79
N ARG A 113 4.52 -13.57 -2.12
CA ARG A 113 3.86 -14.68 -2.83
C ARG A 113 4.54 -16.04 -2.59
N GLY A 114 5.84 -16.04 -2.27
CA GLY A 114 6.59 -17.26 -1.95
C GLY A 114 6.41 -17.80 -0.53
N LEU A 115 5.79 -17.03 0.37
CA LEU A 115 5.60 -17.44 1.77
C LEU A 115 4.57 -18.56 1.91
N ARG A 116 4.89 -19.58 2.72
CA ARG A 116 3.92 -20.59 3.16
C ARG A 116 2.89 -19.95 4.11
N PHE A 117 1.73 -20.59 4.24
CA PHE A 117 0.61 -20.08 5.06
C PHE A 117 1.00 -19.77 6.52
N GLU A 118 1.81 -20.65 7.13
CA GLU A 118 2.24 -20.50 8.52
C GLU A 118 3.62 -19.84 8.66
N GLU A 119 4.24 -19.45 7.56
CA GLU A 119 5.59 -18.89 7.57
C GLU A 119 5.60 -17.49 8.18
N ALA A 120 6.61 -17.20 9.01
CA ALA A 120 6.83 -15.86 9.50
C ALA A 120 7.54 -15.04 8.43
N PRO A 121 6.98 -13.91 7.96
CA PRO A 121 7.70 -13.02 7.06
C PRO A 121 8.96 -12.48 7.74
N ASP A 122 10.07 -12.42 7.00
CA ASP A 122 11.25 -11.67 7.40
C ASP A 122 10.99 -10.18 7.15
N TYR A 123 10.36 -9.55 8.14
CA TYR A 123 10.08 -8.12 8.10
C TYR A 123 11.34 -7.26 8.06
N MET A 124 12.49 -7.77 8.52
CA MET A 124 13.75 -7.04 8.46
C MET A 124 14.25 -6.96 7.02
N TYR A 125 14.30 -8.10 6.32
CA TYR A 125 14.63 -8.17 4.90
C TYR A 125 13.75 -7.22 4.07
N LEU A 126 12.43 -7.30 4.24
CA LEU A 126 11.48 -6.48 3.48
C LEU A 126 11.67 -4.97 3.72
N ARG A 127 11.94 -4.55 4.97
CA ARG A 127 12.29 -3.15 5.25
C ARG A 127 13.65 -2.77 4.66
N GLN A 128 14.61 -3.69 4.67
CA GLN A 128 15.96 -3.42 4.23
C GLN A 128 16.04 -3.19 2.71
N LEU A 129 15.22 -3.89 1.91
CA LEU A 129 15.06 -3.61 0.47
C LEU A 129 14.84 -2.10 0.24
N PHE A 130 13.81 -1.54 0.85
CA PHE A 130 13.47 -0.13 0.66
C PHE A 130 14.44 0.83 1.34
N ARG A 131 15.05 0.46 2.48
CA ARG A 131 16.08 1.30 3.13
C ARG A 131 17.38 1.40 2.33
N ILE A 132 17.77 0.34 1.64
CA ILE A 132 18.92 0.36 0.73
C ILE A 132 18.58 1.24 -0.46
N LEU A 133 17.45 0.97 -1.13
CA LEU A 133 16.98 1.78 -2.26
C LEU A 133 16.90 3.28 -1.92
N PHE A 134 16.31 3.62 -0.77
CA PHE A 134 16.19 5.01 -0.32
C PHE A 134 17.55 5.72 -0.20
N ARG A 135 18.58 5.01 0.29
CA ARG A 135 19.95 5.53 0.38
C ARG A 135 20.62 5.61 -0.99
N THR A 136 20.42 4.62 -1.85
CA THR A 136 20.94 4.61 -3.23
C THR A 136 20.39 5.76 -4.06
N LEU A 137 19.13 6.16 -3.82
CA LEU A 137 18.51 7.35 -4.41
C LEU A 137 18.91 8.66 -3.72
N ASN A 138 19.82 8.60 -2.76
CA ASN A 138 20.37 9.74 -2.02
C ASN A 138 19.31 10.58 -1.28
N HIS A 139 18.22 9.94 -0.85
CA HIS A 139 17.18 10.60 -0.05
C HIS A 139 17.59 10.73 1.42
N GLN A 140 17.09 11.78 2.07
CA GLN A 140 17.32 12.05 3.49
C GLN A 140 16.13 11.59 4.32
N TYR A 141 16.38 10.95 5.46
CA TYR A 141 15.33 10.46 6.34
C TYR A 141 14.89 11.56 7.33
N ASP A 142 14.27 12.61 6.78
CA ASP A 142 13.91 13.86 7.47
C ASP A 142 12.42 13.94 7.86
N TYR A 143 11.63 12.91 7.52
CA TYR A 143 10.18 12.87 7.67
C TYR A 143 9.43 13.93 6.85
N THR A 144 10.05 14.45 5.78
CA THR A 144 9.40 15.35 4.82
C THR A 144 8.69 14.53 3.74
N PHE A 145 7.36 14.57 3.75
CA PHE A 145 6.52 13.95 2.74
C PHE A 145 6.04 15.00 1.72
N ASP A 146 5.57 14.56 0.55
CA ASP A 146 5.10 15.45 -0.52
C ASP A 146 4.08 16.48 -0.02
N TRP A 147 3.12 16.05 0.82
CA TRP A 147 2.10 16.94 1.40
C TRP A 147 2.65 17.93 2.43
N THR A 148 3.80 17.67 3.05
CA THR A 148 4.47 18.61 3.95
C THR A 148 4.96 19.82 3.15
N MET A 149 5.58 19.58 1.99
CA MET A 149 6.08 20.62 1.10
C MET A 149 4.94 21.46 0.50
N LEU A 150 3.84 20.83 0.12
CA LEU A 150 2.65 21.53 -0.41
C LEU A 150 2.07 22.52 0.63
N LYS A 151 1.99 22.12 1.90
CA LYS A 151 1.52 23.00 2.99
C LYS A 151 2.45 24.19 3.23
N GLN A 152 3.76 23.96 3.20
CA GLN A 152 4.75 25.03 3.36
C GLN A 152 4.66 26.05 2.22
N LYS A 153 4.56 25.59 0.96
CA LYS A 153 4.40 26.47 -0.20
C LYS A 153 3.11 27.29 -0.12
N ALA A 154 1.99 26.66 0.24
CA ALA A 154 0.71 27.36 0.41
C ALA A 154 0.77 28.43 1.50
N ALA A 155 1.41 28.14 2.64
CA ALA A 155 1.60 29.10 3.72
C ALA A 155 2.50 30.30 3.30
N GLN A 156 3.58 30.03 2.55
CA GLN A 156 4.46 31.08 2.02
C GLN A 156 3.74 32.00 1.03
N GLN A 157 2.91 31.43 0.14
CA GLN A 157 2.11 32.21 -0.80
C GLN A 157 1.09 33.09 -0.07
N ALA A 158 0.38 32.56 0.92
CA ALA A 158 -0.56 33.32 1.74
C ALA A 158 0.12 34.49 2.48
N ALA A 159 1.31 34.26 3.06
CA ALA A 159 2.09 35.29 3.74
C ALA A 159 2.56 36.40 2.79
N SER A 160 2.97 36.05 1.57
CA SER A 160 3.38 37.02 0.56
C SER A 160 2.22 37.89 0.04
N SER A 161 1.00 37.32 -0.06
CA SER A 161 -0.20 38.08 -0.45
C SER A 161 -0.68 39.04 0.65
N SER A 162 -0.49 38.70 1.93
CA SER A 162 -0.85 39.60 3.04
C SER A 162 0.11 40.78 3.23
N GLY A 163 1.34 40.70 2.69
CA GLY A 163 2.35 41.76 2.79
C GLY A 163 2.19 42.90 1.78
N GLN A 164 1.40 42.74 0.72
CA GLN A 164 1.18 43.77 -0.31
C GLN A 164 -0.01 44.71 -0.01
N GLY A 165 -0.74 44.51 1.10
CA GLY A 165 -1.93 45.30 1.47
C GLY A 165 -1.68 46.51 2.38
N GLN A 166 -0.43 46.87 2.70
CA GLN A 166 -0.11 47.90 3.72
C GLN A 166 0.75 49.08 3.24
N GLN A 167 0.78 49.37 1.94
CA GLN A 167 1.40 50.61 1.42
C GLN A 167 0.46 51.31 0.43
N ALA A 168 -0.57 51.97 0.93
CA ALA A 168 -1.16 53.15 0.30
C ALA A 168 -2.13 53.82 1.27
N GLN A 169 -1.68 54.87 1.97
CA GLN A 169 -2.41 56.12 2.20
C GLN A 169 -1.64 57.00 3.20
N THR A 170 -0.78 57.84 2.65
CA THR A 170 -0.54 59.19 3.20
C THR A 170 -0.93 60.18 2.11
N PRO A 171 -1.90 61.07 2.36
CA PRO A 171 -1.91 62.36 1.70
C PRO A 171 -1.56 63.45 2.70
N THR A 172 -0.44 64.09 2.42
CA THR A 172 -0.10 65.47 2.73
C THR A 172 -1.17 66.44 2.22
N GLY A 173 -1.46 67.49 2.98
CA GLY A 173 -2.20 68.68 2.52
C GLY A 173 -3.14 69.23 3.56
#